data_AF-A0A936W5P6-F1
#
_entry.id   AF-A0A936W5P6-F1
#
_cell.length_a   1.000
_cell.length_b   1.000
_cell.length_c   1.000
_cell.angle_alpha   90.00
_cell.angle_beta   90.00
_cell.angle_gamma   90.00
#
_symmetry.space_group_name_H-M   'P 1'
#
loop_
_entity.id
_entity.type
_entity.pdbx_description
1 polymer ?
#
loop_
_entity_poly.entity_id
_entity_poly.type
_entity_poly.pdbx_seq_one_letter_code
_entity_poly.pdbx_strand_id
1 'polypeptide(L)'
;MVTTRNIGCSIMILPAIAFIFMMIKFKDVGPIEGTTMWIIFFLGFWLSRIKSDNAQSYSNPTTKTSIENPIKSIFGDLNTNQKMSRINMWIATGVGEEFKGSVRDKRNYLNQYIEYLNVHATKSTEYFKIGGIENMINDLNQLSQKQKELLAVIAWGMITCDGPPTDLELEITGNIFNQLGIEEEQFGAIVYKSIQVSKRFGS
;
A
#
# COMPACT_ATOMS: atom_id res chain seq x y z
N MET A 1 -39.68 -25.55 8.34
CA MET A 1 -38.43 -25.87 9.05
C MET A 1 -37.41 -26.30 8.00
N VAL A 2 -36.35 -25.51 7.87
CA VAL A 2 -35.08 -25.63 7.11
C VAL A 2 -35.04 -26.46 5.81
N THR A 3 -34.94 -25.73 4.71
CA THR A 3 -34.42 -26.10 3.39
C THR A 3 -32.89 -26.26 3.42
N THR A 4 -32.35 -27.38 2.90
CA THR A 4 -30.92 -27.55 2.59
C THR A 4 -30.64 -27.41 1.11
N ARG A 5 -29.49 -26.80 0.83
CA ARG A 5 -29.14 -26.02 -0.36
C ARG A 5 -28.65 -26.86 -1.54
N ASN A 6 -28.86 -26.27 -2.71
CA ASN A 6 -28.23 -26.57 -3.99
C ASN A 6 -26.71 -26.74 -3.89
N ILE A 7 -26.25 -27.78 -4.58
CA ILE A 7 -24.86 -28.04 -4.96
C ILE A 7 -24.50 -27.03 -6.05
N GLY A 8 -23.39 -26.31 -5.87
CA GLY A 8 -22.84 -25.43 -6.89
C GLY A 8 -21.33 -25.37 -6.78
N CYS A 9 -20.69 -25.34 -7.95
CA CYS A 9 -19.28 -25.00 -8.20
C CYS A 9 -18.24 -26.14 -8.19
N SER A 10 -18.50 -27.17 -9.00
CA SER A 10 -17.44 -27.73 -9.85
C SER A 10 -17.45 -26.95 -11.18
N ILE A 11 -16.29 -26.39 -11.56
CA ILE A 11 -15.85 -25.82 -12.86
C ILE A 11 -15.11 -24.50 -12.58
N MET A 12 -13.80 -24.61 -12.34
CA MET A 12 -12.75 -23.61 -12.70
C MET A 12 -11.40 -24.02 -12.11
N ILE A 13 -10.92 -25.24 -12.41
CA ILE A 13 -9.53 -25.64 -12.07
C ILE A 13 -8.68 -25.84 -13.33
N LEU A 14 -9.28 -25.97 -14.52
CA LEU A 14 -8.52 -26.16 -15.76
C LEU A 14 -7.78 -24.92 -16.32
N PRO A 15 -8.22 -23.65 -16.15
CA PRO A 15 -7.48 -22.51 -16.71
C PRO A 15 -6.17 -22.20 -15.97
N ALA A 16 -6.11 -22.46 -14.66
CA ALA A 16 -4.96 -22.12 -13.83
C ALA A 16 -3.74 -23.02 -14.12
N ILE A 17 -3.97 -24.30 -14.41
CA ILE A 17 -2.88 -25.25 -14.71
C ILE A 17 -2.29 -25.00 -16.11
N ALA A 18 -3.12 -24.57 -17.08
CA ALA A 18 -2.64 -24.18 -18.41
C ALA A 18 -1.78 -22.89 -18.37
N PHE A 19 -2.10 -21.96 -17.46
CA PHE A 19 -1.34 -20.72 -17.27
C PHE A 19 0.02 -20.96 -16.61
N ILE A 20 0.08 -21.86 -15.61
CA ILE A 20 1.34 -22.29 -14.98
C ILE A 20 2.25 -23.02 -16.01
N PHE A 21 1.67 -23.80 -16.92
CA PHE A 21 2.43 -24.51 -17.96
C PHE A 21 2.98 -23.57 -19.06
N MET A 22 2.31 -22.44 -19.33
CA MET A 22 2.81 -21.38 -20.23
C MET A 22 3.96 -20.57 -19.59
N MET A 23 3.87 -20.27 -18.30
CA MET A 23 4.90 -19.52 -17.55
C MET A 23 6.25 -20.23 -17.45
N ILE A 24 6.27 -21.57 -17.46
CA ILE A 24 7.52 -22.35 -17.37
C ILE A 24 8.26 -22.45 -18.73
N LYS A 25 7.58 -22.17 -19.85
CA LYS A 25 8.12 -22.40 -21.21
C LYS A 25 8.66 -21.16 -21.92
N PHE A 26 8.34 -19.95 -21.47
CA PHE A 26 8.88 -18.72 -22.05
C PHE A 26 10.01 -18.16 -21.18
N LYS A 27 11.24 -18.61 -21.49
CA LYS A 27 12.44 -17.82 -21.22
C LYS A 27 12.39 -16.54 -22.07
N ASP A 28 12.93 -15.46 -21.51
CA ASP A 28 13.31 -14.20 -22.18
C ASP A 28 12.23 -13.10 -22.29
N VAL A 29 11.73 -12.64 -21.14
CA VAL A 29 11.22 -11.26 -21.00
C VAL A 29 11.89 -10.63 -19.78
N GLY A 30 12.53 -9.47 -19.97
CA GLY A 30 13.33 -8.79 -18.96
C GLY A 30 12.55 -8.41 -17.69
N PRO A 31 13.24 -8.13 -16.57
CA PRO A 31 12.67 -8.15 -15.21
C PRO A 31 11.65 -7.03 -14.88
N ILE A 32 11.39 -6.07 -15.77
CA ILE A 32 10.65 -4.84 -15.44
C ILE A 32 9.20 -4.86 -15.97
N GLU A 33 8.92 -5.62 -17.04
CA GLU A 33 7.59 -5.62 -17.66
C GLU A 33 6.59 -6.57 -16.97
N GLY A 34 7.10 -7.61 -16.28
CA GLY A 34 6.25 -8.55 -15.54
C GLY A 34 5.66 -7.94 -14.26
N THR A 35 6.49 -7.30 -13.44
CA THR A 35 6.11 -6.77 -12.12
C THR A 35 5.14 -5.60 -12.19
N THR A 36 5.32 -4.70 -13.17
CA THR A 36 4.40 -3.59 -13.43
C THR A 36 3.00 -4.06 -13.81
N MET A 37 2.89 -5.16 -14.56
CA MET A 37 1.60 -5.76 -14.93
C MET A 37 0.85 -6.33 -13.71
N TRP A 38 1.56 -6.99 -12.80
CA TRP A 38 0.99 -7.50 -11.55
C TRP A 38 0.54 -6.37 -10.63
N ILE A 39 1.33 -5.31 -10.48
CA ILE A 39 0.96 -4.13 -9.70
C ILE A 39 -0.34 -3.52 -10.22
N ILE A 40 -0.49 -3.32 -11.54
CA ILE A 40 -1.72 -2.81 -12.16
C ILE A 40 -2.90 -3.74 -11.91
N PHE A 41 -2.70 -5.06 -11.98
CA PHE A 41 -3.74 -6.05 -11.77
C PHE A 41 -4.22 -6.08 -10.31
N PHE A 42 -3.28 -6.07 -9.34
CA PHE A 42 -3.57 -6.01 -7.92
C PHE A 42 -4.19 -4.67 -7.51
N LEU A 43 -3.71 -3.54 -8.04
CA LEU A 43 -4.38 -2.24 -7.87
C LEU A 43 -5.81 -2.29 -8.42
N GLY A 44 -6.01 -2.78 -9.64
CA GLY A 44 -7.34 -2.89 -10.26
C GLY A 44 -8.31 -3.78 -9.46
N PHE A 45 -7.83 -4.93 -8.98
CA PHE A 45 -8.60 -5.86 -8.15
C PHE A 45 -8.91 -5.28 -6.76
N TRP A 46 -7.91 -4.68 -6.11
CA TRP A 46 -8.04 -4.04 -4.80
C TRP A 46 -9.04 -2.88 -4.83
N LEU A 47 -9.01 -2.04 -5.88
CA LEU A 47 -9.90 -0.89 -6.07
C LEU A 47 -11.33 -1.28 -6.47
N SER A 48 -11.50 -2.36 -7.24
CA SER A 48 -12.84 -2.88 -7.60
C SER A 48 -13.63 -3.28 -6.36
N ARG A 49 -12.95 -3.71 -5.28
CA ARG A 49 -13.59 -3.95 -3.98
C ARG A 49 -13.87 -2.67 -3.17
N ILE A 50 -13.07 -1.61 -3.32
CA ILE A 50 -13.32 -0.32 -2.63
C ILE A 50 -14.59 0.36 -3.14
N LYS A 51 -14.88 0.23 -4.44
CA LYS A 51 -16.12 0.77 -5.04
C LYS A 51 -17.39 0.11 -4.47
N SER A 52 -17.28 -1.12 -3.95
CA SER A 52 -18.40 -1.83 -3.31
C SER A 52 -18.68 -1.33 -1.89
N ASP A 53 -17.69 -0.80 -1.18
CA ASP A 53 -17.80 -0.46 0.25
C ASP A 53 -18.00 1.05 0.50
N ASN A 54 -17.70 1.91 -0.48
CA ASN A 54 -17.78 3.38 -0.37
C ASN A 54 -19.19 3.98 -0.54
N ALA A 55 -20.26 3.19 -0.48
CA ALA A 55 -21.64 3.69 -0.51
C ALA A 55 -22.11 4.31 0.82
N GLN A 56 -21.27 4.34 1.86
CA GLN A 56 -21.58 5.02 3.12
C GLN A 56 -20.62 6.20 3.36
N SER A 57 -21.13 7.38 3.04
CA SER A 57 -20.59 8.68 3.44
C SER A 57 -20.62 8.81 4.97
N TYR A 58 -19.48 9.13 5.58
CA TYR A 58 -19.39 9.48 7.00
C TYR A 58 -19.27 11.00 7.14
N SER A 59 -20.33 11.63 7.59
CA SER A 59 -20.29 12.98 8.15
C SER A 59 -20.53 12.90 9.66
N ASN A 60 -19.61 13.47 10.45
CA ASN A 60 -19.93 14.00 11.77
C ASN A 60 -18.88 15.04 12.16
N PRO A 61 -19.26 16.32 12.31
CA PRO A 61 -18.39 17.31 12.93
C PRO A 61 -18.64 17.32 14.45
N THR A 62 -17.60 17.05 15.24
CA THR A 62 -17.63 17.44 16.66
C THR A 62 -16.34 18.18 17.02
N THR A 63 -16.51 19.46 17.31
CA THR A 63 -15.54 20.40 17.84
C THR A 63 -15.10 19.97 19.24
N LYS A 64 -13.99 19.23 19.31
CA LYS A 64 -13.11 19.19 20.49
C LYS A 64 -11.83 19.91 20.11
N THR A 65 -11.30 20.73 21.01
CA THR A 65 -9.97 21.37 20.93
C THR A 65 -8.95 20.32 20.51
N SER A 66 -8.63 20.28 19.21
CA SER A 66 -7.93 19.17 18.61
C SER A 66 -6.47 19.29 19.01
N ILE A 67 -5.98 18.33 19.79
CA ILE A 67 -4.55 18.06 19.84
C ILE A 67 -4.13 17.87 18.38
N GLU A 68 -3.36 18.82 17.85
CA GLU A 68 -3.00 18.84 16.45
C GLU A 68 -2.18 17.59 16.17
N ASN A 69 -2.68 16.70 15.30
CA ASN A 69 -2.03 15.43 15.05
C ASN A 69 -0.62 15.72 14.49
N PRO A 70 0.46 15.22 15.13
CA PRO A 70 1.83 15.53 14.71
C PRO A 70 2.13 15.07 13.27
N ILE A 71 1.43 14.05 12.76
CA ILE A 71 1.51 13.61 11.35
C ILE A 71 1.01 14.72 10.41
N LYS A 72 -0.05 15.43 10.80
CA LYS A 72 -0.61 16.55 10.03
C LYS A 72 0.40 17.70 9.92
N SER A 73 1.18 17.95 10.96
CA SER A 73 2.21 18.99 10.94
C SER A 73 3.37 18.68 9.98
N ILE A 74 3.76 17.41 9.88
CA ILE A 74 4.88 16.97 9.02
C ILE A 74 4.47 16.93 7.54
N PHE A 75 3.19 16.78 7.25
CA PHE A 75 2.66 16.65 5.89
C PHE A 75 1.70 17.77 5.47
N GLY A 76 1.61 18.84 6.24
CA GLY A 76 0.66 19.93 6.00
C GLY A 76 0.97 20.72 4.73
N ASP A 77 2.23 20.75 4.33
CA ASP A 77 2.78 21.47 3.18
C ASP A 77 2.75 20.67 1.86
N LEU A 78 2.33 19.39 1.90
CA LEU A 78 2.33 18.56 0.70
C LEU A 78 1.29 19.02 -0.33
N ASN A 79 1.73 19.09 -1.58
CA ASN A 79 0.82 19.29 -2.70
C ASN A 79 -0.03 18.04 -2.98
N THR A 80 -1.07 18.19 -3.81
CA THR A 80 -2.00 17.10 -4.12
C THR A 80 -1.32 15.88 -4.75
N ASN A 81 -0.33 16.09 -5.62
CA ASN A 81 0.38 15.01 -6.30
C ASN A 81 1.22 14.20 -5.31
N GLN A 82 1.96 14.87 -4.43
CA GLN A 82 2.71 14.22 -3.35
C GLN A 82 1.81 13.39 -2.44
N LYS A 83 0.62 13.91 -2.10
CA LYS A 83 -0.36 13.17 -1.30
C LYS A 83 -0.88 11.92 -2.04
N MET A 84 -1.16 12.02 -3.34
CA MET A 84 -1.56 10.88 -4.18
C MET A 84 -0.43 9.85 -4.31
N SER A 85 0.79 10.29 -4.58
CA SER A 85 1.98 9.44 -4.72
C SER A 85 2.30 8.66 -3.45
N ARG A 86 2.03 9.21 -2.27
CA ARG A 86 2.14 8.47 -1.01
C ARG A 86 1.12 7.35 -0.87
N ILE A 87 -0.14 7.61 -1.21
CA ILE A 87 -1.18 6.56 -1.20
C ILE A 87 -0.79 5.45 -2.16
N ASN A 88 -0.34 5.80 -3.37
CA ASN A 88 0.10 4.83 -4.37
C ASN A 88 1.31 4.02 -3.91
N MET A 89 2.26 4.66 -3.22
CA MET A 89 3.43 4.00 -2.66
C MET A 89 3.04 2.99 -1.59
N TRP A 90 2.16 3.34 -0.67
CA TRP A 90 1.68 2.40 0.36
C TRP A 90 0.88 1.24 -0.21
N ILE A 91 0.09 1.51 -1.26
CA ILE A 91 -0.58 0.44 -2.00
C ILE A 91 0.47 -0.47 -2.62
N ALA A 92 1.47 0.08 -3.32
CA ALA A 92 2.53 -0.70 -3.96
C ALA A 92 3.32 -1.56 -2.96
N THR A 93 3.71 -1.01 -1.81
CA THR A 93 4.42 -1.77 -0.77
C THR A 93 3.54 -2.84 -0.12
N GLY A 94 2.22 -2.65 -0.12
CA GLY A 94 1.26 -3.58 0.48
C GLY A 94 0.76 -4.69 -0.45
N VAL A 95 1.21 -4.76 -1.71
CA VAL A 95 0.90 -5.85 -2.63
C VAL A 95 1.86 -7.01 -2.36
N GLY A 96 1.40 -8.00 -1.58
CA GLY A 96 2.08 -9.29 -1.39
C GLY A 96 1.31 -10.44 -2.04
N GLU A 97 2.01 -11.51 -2.44
CA GLU A 97 1.43 -12.68 -3.13
C GLU A 97 0.49 -13.53 -2.25
N GLU A 98 0.65 -13.45 -0.93
CA GLU A 98 -0.18 -14.17 0.03
C GLU A 98 -0.61 -13.23 1.15
N PHE A 99 -1.85 -12.74 1.10
CA PHE A 99 -2.49 -12.14 2.26
C PHE A 99 -2.68 -13.23 3.33
N LYS A 100 -1.68 -13.40 4.19
CA LYS A 100 -1.77 -14.29 5.37
C LYS A 100 -2.65 -13.67 6.46
N GLY A 101 -2.80 -12.34 6.47
CA GLY A 101 -3.82 -11.63 7.25
C GLY A 101 -5.10 -11.36 6.48
N SER A 102 -6.08 -10.78 7.17
CA SER A 102 -7.28 -10.33 6.49
C SER A 102 -6.93 -9.12 5.62
N VAL A 103 -7.33 -9.11 4.34
CA VAL A 103 -7.27 -7.93 3.45
C VAL A 103 -7.87 -6.67 4.12
N ARG A 104 -8.71 -6.86 5.14
CA ARG A 104 -9.31 -5.84 5.97
C ARG A 104 -8.29 -5.06 6.81
N ASP A 105 -7.22 -5.68 7.30
CA ASP A 105 -6.29 -5.02 8.24
C ASP A 105 -5.37 -4.03 7.52
N LYS A 106 -4.76 -4.44 6.40
CA LYS A 106 -4.00 -3.55 5.49
C LYS A 106 -4.86 -2.40 4.97
N ARG A 107 -6.12 -2.70 4.63
CA ARG A 107 -7.08 -1.67 4.18
C ARG A 107 -7.42 -0.68 5.30
N ASN A 108 -7.71 -1.18 6.50
CA ASN A 108 -8.02 -0.32 7.65
C ASN A 108 -6.82 0.57 8.00
N TYR A 109 -5.61 0.03 7.94
CA TYR A 109 -4.37 0.79 8.14
C TYR A 109 -4.25 1.92 7.12
N LEU A 110 -4.41 1.62 5.82
CA LEU A 110 -4.34 2.62 4.76
C LEU A 110 -5.45 3.67 4.84
N ASN A 111 -6.68 3.27 5.18
CA ASN A 111 -7.82 4.18 5.30
C ASN A 111 -7.58 5.29 6.34
N GLN A 112 -6.89 4.98 7.43
CA GLN A 112 -6.51 6.00 8.43
C GLN A 112 -5.68 7.11 7.80
N TYR A 113 -4.74 6.78 6.92
CA TYR A 113 -3.90 7.78 6.27
C TYR A 113 -4.57 8.50 5.10
N ILE A 114 -5.47 7.81 4.37
CA ILE A 114 -6.27 8.43 3.30
C ILE A 114 -7.09 9.60 3.88
N GLU A 115 -7.71 9.39 5.05
CA GLU A 115 -8.47 10.43 5.75
C GLU A 115 -7.57 11.63 6.10
N TYR A 116 -6.37 11.39 6.62
CA TYR A 116 -5.44 12.46 6.97
C TYR A 116 -4.92 13.27 5.78
N LEU A 117 -4.74 12.62 4.63
CA LEU A 117 -4.22 13.28 3.43
C LEU A 117 -5.31 14.04 2.66
N ASN A 118 -6.59 13.80 2.96
CA ASN A 118 -7.72 14.39 2.27
C ASN A 118 -7.64 14.19 0.75
N VAL A 119 -7.31 12.96 0.33
CA VAL A 119 -7.23 12.57 -1.08
C VAL A 119 -8.10 11.35 -1.32
N HIS A 120 -8.86 11.38 -2.42
CA HIS A 120 -9.69 10.23 -2.80
C HIS A 120 -8.84 9.12 -3.45
N ALA A 121 -9.10 7.88 -3.08
CA ALA A 121 -8.44 6.69 -3.66
C ALA A 121 -8.58 6.64 -5.20
N THR A 122 -9.75 7.02 -5.74
CA THR A 122 -9.99 7.08 -7.19
C THR A 122 -9.04 8.05 -7.90
N LYS A 123 -8.84 9.25 -7.33
CA LYS A 123 -7.90 10.23 -7.89
C LYS A 123 -6.45 9.74 -7.82
N SER A 124 -6.07 9.10 -6.72
CA SER A 124 -4.73 8.52 -6.57
C SER A 124 -4.47 7.43 -7.62
N THR A 125 -5.49 6.62 -7.92
CA THR A 125 -5.43 5.59 -8.96
C THR A 125 -5.28 6.21 -10.35
N GLU A 126 -6.13 7.18 -10.68
CA GLU A 126 -6.07 7.86 -11.98
C GLU A 126 -4.71 8.51 -12.20
N TYR A 127 -4.19 9.15 -11.15
CA TYR A 127 -2.85 9.70 -11.13
C TYR A 127 -1.78 8.63 -11.41
N PHE A 128 -1.84 7.48 -10.74
CA PHE A 128 -0.91 6.38 -10.95
C PHE A 128 -1.01 5.79 -12.36
N LYS A 129 -2.21 5.70 -12.93
CA LYS A 129 -2.40 5.16 -14.28
C LYS A 129 -1.73 6.01 -15.37
N ILE A 130 -1.61 7.32 -15.14
CA ILE A 130 -1.02 8.24 -16.10
C ILE A 130 0.51 8.20 -16.02
N GLY A 131 1.07 8.23 -14.81
CA GLY A 131 2.51 8.43 -14.60
C GLY A 131 3.28 7.23 -14.05
N GLY A 132 2.58 6.19 -13.61
CA GLY A 132 3.16 4.99 -13.02
C GLY A 132 4.04 5.25 -11.79
N ILE A 133 4.99 4.34 -11.60
CA ILE A 133 5.98 4.40 -10.51
C ILE A 133 6.91 5.60 -10.68
N GLU A 134 7.25 5.99 -11.91
CA GLU A 134 8.20 7.09 -12.16
C GLU A 134 7.69 8.43 -11.62
N ASN A 135 6.44 8.81 -11.96
CA ASN A 135 5.86 10.04 -11.41
C ASN A 135 5.72 9.99 -9.89
N MET A 136 5.37 8.81 -9.35
CA MET A 136 5.29 8.60 -7.91
C MET A 136 6.65 8.86 -7.25
N ILE A 137 7.72 8.28 -7.76
CA ILE A 137 9.08 8.49 -7.26
C ILE A 137 9.51 9.95 -7.40
N ASN A 138 9.22 10.59 -8.54
CA ASN A 138 9.54 12.00 -8.77
C ASN A 138 8.88 12.93 -7.74
N ASP A 139 7.60 12.73 -7.43
CA ASP A 139 6.91 13.51 -6.39
C ASP A 139 7.48 13.26 -5.00
N LEU A 140 7.77 11.99 -4.68
CA LEU A 140 8.28 11.59 -3.37
C LEU A 140 9.73 12.02 -3.17
N ASN A 141 10.50 12.20 -4.23
CA ASN A 141 11.86 12.70 -4.16
C ASN A 141 11.94 14.17 -3.71
N GLN A 142 10.88 14.94 -3.92
CA GLN A 142 10.75 16.32 -3.47
C GLN A 142 10.47 16.43 -1.95
N LEU A 143 10.27 15.31 -1.25
CA LEU A 143 10.04 15.31 0.19
C LEU A 143 11.32 15.66 0.96
N SER A 144 11.17 16.40 2.05
CA SER A 144 12.25 16.59 3.02
C SER A 144 12.69 15.26 3.63
N GLN A 145 13.93 15.21 4.13
CA GLN A 145 14.45 13.99 4.76
C GLN A 145 13.55 13.48 5.89
N LYS A 146 13.05 14.39 6.75
CA LYS A 146 12.11 14.04 7.83
C LYS A 146 10.80 13.43 7.32
N GLN A 147 10.28 13.91 6.19
CA GLN A 147 9.09 13.35 5.57
C GLN A 147 9.36 11.96 4.98
N LYS A 148 10.53 11.74 4.38
CA LYS A 148 10.95 10.42 3.87
C LYS A 148 11.16 9.41 5.01
N GLU A 149 11.76 9.81 6.12
CA GLU A 149 11.90 8.97 7.31
C GLU A 149 10.53 8.57 7.89
N LEU A 150 9.59 9.51 7.99
CA LEU A 150 8.23 9.19 8.43
C LEU A 150 7.53 8.26 7.43
N LEU A 151 7.76 8.43 6.13
CA LEU A 151 7.24 7.55 5.09
C LEU A 151 7.76 6.11 5.28
N ALA A 152 9.06 5.95 5.59
CA ALA A 152 9.68 4.66 5.88
C ALA A 152 9.05 3.95 7.08
N VAL A 153 8.81 4.67 8.17
CA VAL A 153 8.13 4.13 9.36
C VAL A 153 6.71 3.66 9.02
N ILE A 154 5.96 4.45 8.25
CA ILE A 154 4.58 4.09 7.88
C ILE A 154 4.57 2.88 6.94
N ALA A 155 5.48 2.83 5.97
CA ALA A 155 5.62 1.71 5.04
C ALA A 155 5.99 0.42 5.77
N TRP A 156 6.92 0.48 6.73
CA TRP A 156 7.22 -0.65 7.59
C TRP A 156 5.99 -1.13 8.36
N GLY A 157 5.22 -0.21 8.97
CA GLY A 157 3.97 -0.55 9.64
C GLY A 157 2.95 -1.19 8.70
N MET A 158 2.91 -0.77 7.44
CA MET A 158 2.02 -1.33 6.42
C MET A 158 2.37 -2.79 6.08
N ILE A 159 3.65 -3.09 5.83
CA ILE A 159 4.09 -4.44 5.45
C ILE A 159 4.18 -5.41 6.64
N THR A 160 4.10 -4.90 7.87
CA THR A 160 4.16 -5.72 9.09
C THR A 160 2.84 -5.80 9.86
N CYS A 161 1.78 -5.13 9.40
CA CYS A 161 0.51 -5.07 10.14
C CYS A 161 -0.21 -6.42 10.26
N ASP A 162 0.07 -7.38 9.36
CA ASP A 162 -0.50 -8.72 9.35
C ASP A 162 0.51 -9.84 9.71
N GLY A 163 1.69 -9.47 10.19
CA GLY A 163 2.75 -10.42 10.57
C GLY A 163 4.11 -10.01 10.02
N PRO A 164 5.10 -10.92 10.00
CA PRO A 164 6.37 -10.66 9.33
C PRO A 164 6.17 -10.37 7.84
N PRO A 165 6.92 -9.40 7.26
CA PRO A 165 6.80 -9.07 5.84
C PRO A 165 7.33 -10.22 4.99
N THR A 166 6.76 -10.39 3.80
CA THR A 166 7.24 -11.32 2.77
C THR A 166 8.48 -10.76 2.05
N ASP A 167 9.26 -11.63 1.40
CA ASP A 167 10.42 -11.22 0.61
C ASP A 167 10.05 -10.22 -0.49
N LEU A 168 8.88 -10.41 -1.12
CA LEU A 168 8.37 -9.48 -2.14
C LEU A 168 8.05 -8.10 -1.56
N GLU A 169 7.40 -8.02 -0.39
CA GLU A 169 7.11 -6.75 0.26
C GLU A 169 8.39 -6.02 0.68
N LEU A 170 9.39 -6.77 1.16
CA LEU A 170 10.72 -6.25 1.48
C LEU A 170 11.43 -5.73 0.23
N GLU A 171 11.43 -6.50 -0.86
CA GLU A 171 12.05 -6.13 -2.14
C GLU A 171 11.41 -4.86 -2.71
N ILE A 172 10.08 -4.81 -2.82
CA ILE A 172 9.36 -3.63 -3.33
C ILE A 172 9.64 -2.41 -2.45
N THR A 173 9.56 -2.57 -1.13
CA THR A 173 9.80 -1.48 -0.18
C THR A 173 11.24 -0.98 -0.28
N GLY A 174 12.22 -1.88 -0.30
CA GLY A 174 13.64 -1.55 -0.45
C GLY A 174 13.92 -0.82 -1.76
N ASN A 175 13.40 -1.32 -2.87
CA ASN A 175 13.57 -0.69 -4.19
C ASN A 175 12.99 0.72 -4.26
N ILE A 176 11.83 0.96 -3.62
CA ILE A 176 11.24 2.29 -3.55
C ILE A 176 12.11 3.21 -2.70
N PHE A 177 12.52 2.78 -1.50
CA PHE A 177 13.29 3.66 -0.61
C PHE A 177 14.70 3.95 -1.12
N ASN A 178 15.33 2.99 -1.79
CA ASN A 178 16.59 3.22 -2.48
C ASN A 178 16.46 4.33 -3.54
N GLN A 179 15.39 4.29 -4.36
CA GLN A 179 15.07 5.37 -5.31
C GLN A 179 14.74 6.72 -4.66
N LEU A 180 14.39 6.73 -3.37
CA LEU A 180 14.19 7.94 -2.57
C LEU A 180 15.46 8.42 -1.86
N GLY A 181 16.60 7.73 -2.06
CA GLY A 181 17.88 8.02 -1.41
C GLY A 181 17.96 7.53 0.04
N ILE A 182 17.20 6.51 0.40
CA ILE A 182 17.28 5.81 1.69
C ILE A 182 17.78 4.39 1.43
N GLU A 183 19.06 4.16 1.71
CA GLU A 183 19.70 2.86 1.61
C GLU A 183 19.14 1.87 2.64
N GLU A 184 19.32 0.57 2.40
CA GLU A 184 18.80 -0.49 3.26
C GLU A 184 19.22 -0.35 4.73
N GLU A 185 20.51 -0.05 4.99
CA GLU A 185 21.02 0.16 6.34
C GLU A 185 20.34 1.35 7.03
N GLN A 186 20.15 2.44 6.29
CA GLN A 186 19.48 3.63 6.79
C GLN A 186 18.00 3.34 7.06
N PHE A 187 17.33 2.62 6.18
CA PHE A 187 15.95 2.17 6.35
C PHE A 187 15.81 1.35 7.65
N GLY A 188 16.68 0.35 7.85
CA GLY A 188 16.73 -0.46 9.07
C GLY A 188 16.94 0.38 10.33
N ALA A 189 17.85 1.37 10.28
CA ALA A 189 18.11 2.26 11.41
C ALA A 189 16.90 3.16 11.76
N ILE A 190 16.20 3.70 10.76
CA ILE A 190 14.97 4.49 10.92
C ILE A 190 13.89 3.66 11.62
N VAL A 191 13.62 2.46 11.09
CA VAL A 191 12.63 1.52 11.63
C VAL A 191 12.99 1.13 13.07
N TYR A 192 14.24 0.72 13.31
CA TYR A 192 14.70 0.34 14.65
C TYR A 192 14.49 1.47 15.66
N LYS A 193 14.89 2.70 15.31
CA LYS A 193 14.70 3.88 16.16
C LYS A 193 13.22 4.11 16.47
N SER A 194 12.33 3.97 15.48
CA SER A 194 10.88 4.13 15.70
C SER A 194 10.31 3.10 16.68
N ILE A 195 10.77 1.85 16.61
CA ILE A 195 10.36 0.77 17.52
C ILE A 195 10.83 1.06 18.95
N GLN A 196 12.07 1.53 19.12
CA GLN A 196 12.62 1.89 20.43
C GLN A 196 11.83 3.04 21.08
N VAL A 197 11.42 4.04 20.29
CA VAL A 197 10.58 5.13 20.77
C VAL A 197 9.21 4.60 21.20
N SER A 198 8.54 3.79 20.37
CA SER A 198 7.23 3.21 20.70
C SER A 198 7.25 2.44 22.03
N LYS A 199 8.28 1.62 22.25
CA LYS A 199 8.46 0.87 23.52
C LYS A 199 8.55 1.74 24.77
N ARG A 200 9.06 2.97 24.66
CA ARG A 200 9.17 3.90 25.80
C ARG A 200 7.84 4.54 26.20
N PHE A 201 6.87 4.56 25.28
CA PHE A 201 5.56 5.19 25.48
C PHE A 201 4.42 4.17 25.58
N GLY A 202 4.68 2.90 25.23
CA GLY A 202 3.71 1.80 25.24
C GLY A 202 3.75 0.88 26.47
N SER A 203 4.31 1.35 27.60
CA SER A 203 4.33 0.65 28.90
C SER A 203 3.43 1.35 29.92
#